data_AF-A0A950MAV4-F1
#
_entry.id   AF-A0A950MAV4-F1
#
_cell.length_a   1.000
_cell.length_b   1.000
_cell.length_c   1.000
_cell.angle_alpha   90.00
_cell.angle_beta   90.00
_cell.angle_gamma   90.00
#
_symmetry.space_group_name_H-M   'P 1'
#
loop_
_entity.id
_entity.type
_entity.pdbx_description
1 polymer ?
#
loop_
_entity_poly.entity_id
_entity_poly.type
_entity_poly.pdbx_seq_one_letter_code
_entity_poly.pdbx_strand_id
1 'polypeptide(L)'
;HVPYALLIGVVSGALNFIPYACALIAFVPAFLLAWTYHGFTNALIVGALIIVIHQIDGNFVAPRVLKENVGLSPFWIVISILGFSELFGLPGTFLAVPVAAMIRVLRENLLPTAPARAVTAPATTAAPLEETPSPRRSRRAGS
;
A
#
# COMPACT_ATOMS: atom_id res chain seq x y z
N HIS A 1 -5.89 -20.45 -0.51
CA HIS A 1 -6.53 -20.40 0.82
C HIS A 1 -5.49 -19.94 1.82
N VAL A 2 -5.61 -18.70 2.33
CA VAL A 2 -4.84 -18.29 3.49
C VAL A 2 -5.68 -18.68 4.71
N PRO A 3 -5.21 -19.61 5.57
CA PRO A 3 -5.93 -19.97 6.77
C PRO A 3 -6.17 -18.72 7.63
N TYR A 4 -7.32 -18.63 8.27
CA TYR A 4 -7.70 -17.50 9.15
C TYR A 4 -7.84 -16.13 8.49
N ALA A 5 -7.95 -16.03 7.16
CA ALA A 5 -8.12 -14.74 6.45
C ALA A 5 -9.25 -13.86 7.02
N LEU A 6 -10.39 -14.46 7.39
CA LEU A 6 -11.51 -13.74 8.01
C LEU A 6 -11.13 -13.21 9.40
N LEU A 7 -10.50 -14.04 10.23
CA LEU A 7 -10.07 -13.68 11.59
C LEU A 7 -9.02 -12.56 11.52
N ILE A 8 -8.02 -12.68 10.65
CA ILE A 8 -6.97 -11.68 10.43
C ILE A 8 -7.57 -10.37 9.90
N GLY A 9 -8.56 -10.43 9.00
CA GLY A 9 -9.26 -9.27 8.47
C GLY A 9 -10.06 -8.51 9.54
N VAL A 10 -10.82 -9.22 10.37
CA VAL A 10 -11.58 -8.62 11.47
C VAL A 10 -10.66 -8.02 12.53
N VAL A 11 -9.61 -8.75 12.92
CA VAL A 11 -8.61 -8.27 13.89
C VAL A 11 -7.87 -7.05 13.35
N SER A 12 -7.39 -7.08 12.09
CA SER A 12 -6.78 -5.91 11.45
C SER A 12 -7.74 -4.71 11.38
N GLY A 13 -9.01 -4.94 11.04
CA GLY A 13 -10.03 -3.90 11.02
C GLY A 13 -10.24 -3.25 12.39
N ALA A 14 -10.28 -4.06 13.46
CA ALA A 14 -10.39 -3.57 14.83
C ALA A 14 -9.13 -2.82 15.30
N LEU A 15 -7.93 -3.31 14.98
CA LEU A 15 -6.67 -2.64 15.32
C LEU A 15 -6.52 -1.29 14.61
N ASN A 16 -7.05 -1.16 13.39
CA ASN A 16 -7.01 0.09 12.62
C ASN A 16 -7.97 1.18 13.14
N PHE A 17 -8.78 0.89 14.17
CA PHE A 17 -9.70 1.85 14.79
C PHE A 17 -9.00 2.82 15.78
N ILE A 18 -7.83 2.44 16.32
CA ILE A 18 -7.11 3.16 17.40
C ILE A 18 -5.88 4.00 16.95
N PRO A 19 -5.53 4.22 15.66
CA PRO A 19 -4.25 4.88 15.33
C PRO A 19 -4.22 6.37 15.70
N TYR A 20 -5.32 7.11 15.52
CA TYR A 20 -5.33 8.57 15.72
C TYR A 20 -5.25 9.00 17.20
N ALA A 21 -5.80 8.20 18.11
CA ALA A 21 -5.72 8.47 19.54
C ALA A 21 -4.27 8.33 20.05
N CYS A 22 -3.50 7.37 19.53
CA CYS A 22 -2.10 7.16 19.91
C CYS A 22 -1.21 8.37 19.59
N ALA A 23 -1.42 9.03 18.45
CA ALA A 23 -0.64 10.20 18.05
C ALA A 23 -0.77 11.36 19.06
N LEU A 24 -2.01 11.67 19.47
CA LEU A 24 -2.29 12.70 20.48
C LEU A 24 -1.73 12.31 21.85
N ILE A 25 -1.92 11.03 22.25
CA ILE A 25 -1.42 10.52 23.53
C ILE A 25 0.11 10.53 23.58
N ALA A 26 0.81 10.32 22.46
CA ALA A 26 2.26 10.41 22.39
C ALA A 26 2.79 11.85 22.34
N PHE A 27 2.04 12.76 21.70
CA PHE A 27 2.41 14.17 21.59
C PHE A 27 2.47 14.87 22.96
N VAL A 28 1.44 14.69 23.79
CA VAL A 28 1.31 15.38 25.09
C VAL A 28 2.53 15.14 26.01
N PRO A 29 2.94 13.90 26.33
CA PRO A 29 4.09 13.66 27.19
C PRO A 29 5.39 14.13 26.55
N ALA A 30 5.57 13.97 25.23
CA ALA A 30 6.77 14.44 24.53
C ALA A 30 6.92 15.97 24.63
N PHE A 31 5.82 16.71 24.44
CA PHE A 31 5.80 18.16 24.58
C PHE A 31 6.04 18.60 26.04
N LEU A 32 5.37 17.94 27.00
CA LEU A 32 5.56 18.23 28.43
C LEU A 32 6.99 17.96 28.91
N LEU A 33 7.61 16.87 28.46
CA LEU A 33 9.01 16.53 28.73
C LEU A 33 9.93 17.61 28.15
N ALA A 34 9.75 17.98 26.89
CA ALA A 34 10.55 19.02 26.26
C ALA A 34 10.43 20.37 26.99
N TRP A 35 9.22 20.74 27.44
CA TRP A 35 9.03 21.94 28.24
C TRP A 35 9.76 21.83 29.57
N THR A 36 9.51 20.76 30.33
CA THR A 36 9.99 20.61 31.71
C THR A 36 11.52 20.59 31.77
N TYR A 37 12.18 19.91 30.84
CA TYR A 37 13.64 19.70 30.87
C TYR A 37 14.43 20.69 30.01
N HIS A 38 13.83 21.27 28.97
CA HIS A 38 14.53 22.10 28.00
C HIS A 38 13.91 23.48 27.77
N GLY A 39 12.79 23.81 28.44
CA GLY A 39 12.13 25.11 28.35
C GLY A 39 11.12 25.24 27.19
N PHE A 40 10.34 26.31 27.22
CA PHE A 40 9.19 26.50 26.33
C PHE A 40 9.56 26.57 24.84
N THR A 41 10.69 27.21 24.50
CA THR A 41 11.15 27.32 23.12
C THR A 41 11.49 25.96 22.52
N ASN A 42 12.15 25.07 23.27
CA ASN A 42 12.44 23.71 22.83
C ASN A 42 11.16 22.86 22.73
N ALA A 43 10.20 23.06 23.62
CA ALA A 43 8.89 22.42 23.52
C ALA A 43 8.16 22.79 22.22
N LEU A 44 8.18 24.07 21.83
CA LEU A 44 7.58 24.52 20.56
C LEU A 44 8.28 23.91 19.35
N ILE A 45 9.60 23.82 19.36
CA ILE A 45 10.37 23.18 18.27
C ILE A 45 9.99 21.70 18.15
N VAL A 46 9.97 20.97 19.27
CA VAL A 46 9.56 19.55 19.30
C VAL A 46 8.12 19.39 18.82
N GLY A 47 7.20 20.24 19.31
CA GLY A 47 5.80 20.20 18.91
C GLY A 47 5.60 20.46 17.41
N ALA A 48 6.28 21.47 16.87
CA ALA A 48 6.26 21.77 15.44
C ALA A 48 6.82 20.61 14.61
N LEU A 49 7.93 20.00 15.05
CA LEU A 49 8.54 18.86 14.38
C LEU A 49 7.57 17.66 14.33
N ILE A 50 6.94 17.34 15.46
CA ILE A 50 5.97 16.24 15.52
C ILE A 50 4.78 16.48 14.59
N ILE A 51 4.28 17.72 14.53
CA ILE A 51 3.19 18.09 13.60
C ILE A 51 3.63 17.90 12.15
N VAL A 52 4.81 18.39 11.78
CA VAL A 52 5.33 18.25 10.41
C VAL A 52 5.49 16.77 10.04
N ILE A 53 6.03 15.96 10.94
CA ILE A 53 6.17 14.51 10.74
C ILE A 53 4.80 13.86 10.51
N HIS A 54 3.80 14.16 11.35
CA HIS A 54 2.45 13.63 11.18
C HIS A 54 1.78 14.09 9.88
N GLN A 55 2.02 15.33 9.45
CA GLN A 55 1.53 15.80 8.16
C GLN A 55 2.16 15.04 6.99
N ILE A 56 3.45 14.72 7.07
CA ILE A 56 4.11 13.90 6.05
C ILE A 56 3.53 12.48 6.07
N ASP A 57 3.36 11.90 7.25
CA ASP A 57 2.80 10.56 7.39
C ASP A 57 1.38 10.46 6.84
N GLY A 58 0.51 11.40 7.22
CA GLY A 58 -0.89 11.41 6.78
C GLY A 58 -1.06 11.72 5.29
N ASN A 59 -0.27 12.65 4.74
CA ASN A 59 -0.49 13.14 3.37
C ASN A 59 0.37 12.43 2.30
N PHE A 60 1.51 11.85 2.67
CA PHE A 60 2.42 11.22 1.71
C PHE A 60 2.66 9.74 2.00
N VAL A 61 2.96 9.38 3.24
CA VAL A 61 3.32 7.99 3.58
C VAL A 61 2.09 7.10 3.51
N ALA A 62 0.99 7.48 4.16
CA ALA A 62 -0.25 6.72 4.16
C ALA A 62 -0.77 6.41 2.74
N PRO A 63 -0.95 7.38 1.82
CA PRO A 63 -1.42 7.08 0.47
C PRO A 63 -0.41 6.29 -0.36
N ARG A 64 0.90 6.49 -0.14
CA ARG A 64 1.94 5.71 -0.85
C ARG A 64 1.95 4.26 -0.41
N VAL A 65 1.91 4.00 0.90
CA VAL A 65 1.80 2.65 1.48
C VAL A 65 0.53 1.97 0.99
N LEU A 66 -0.59 2.69 0.97
CA LEU A 66 -1.88 2.15 0.54
C LEU A 66 -1.93 1.84 -0.97
N LYS A 67 -1.24 2.66 -1.78
CA LYS A 67 -1.08 2.42 -3.22
C LYS A 67 -0.18 1.21 -3.50
N GLU A 68 0.97 1.12 -2.82
CA GLU A 68 1.98 0.08 -3.03
C GLU A 68 1.54 -1.30 -2.50
N ASN A 69 0.92 -1.34 -1.31
CA ASN A 69 0.51 -2.60 -0.67
C ASN A 69 -0.93 -3.01 -1.04
N VAL A 70 -1.80 -2.01 -1.28
CA VAL A 70 -3.24 -2.25 -1.36
C VAL A 70 -3.86 -1.80 -2.67
N GLY A 71 -3.10 -1.33 -3.68
CA GLY A 71 -3.58 -1.07 -5.05
C GLY A 71 -4.85 -0.21 -5.16
N LEU A 72 -5.26 0.45 -4.07
CA LEU A 72 -6.52 1.15 -3.93
C LEU A 72 -6.28 2.57 -4.38
N SER A 73 -7.02 3.02 -5.39
CA SER A 73 -7.02 4.43 -5.76
C SER A 73 -7.56 5.25 -4.57
N PRO A 74 -6.84 6.29 -4.12
CA PRO A 74 -7.30 7.22 -3.07
C PRO A 74 -8.73 7.72 -3.29
N PHE A 75 -9.15 7.84 -4.54
CA PHE A 75 -10.51 8.20 -4.93
C PHE A 75 -11.59 7.31 -4.31
N TRP A 76 -11.42 5.98 -4.35
CA TRP A 76 -12.42 5.05 -3.81
C TRP A 76 -12.53 5.11 -2.30
N ILE A 77 -11.42 5.40 -1.62
CA ILE A 77 -11.39 5.57 -0.17
C ILE A 77 -12.19 6.82 0.24
N VAL A 78 -12.00 7.93 -0.47
CA VAL A 78 -12.78 9.16 -0.24
C VAL A 78 -14.27 8.91 -0.44
N ILE A 79 -14.66 8.22 -1.52
CA ILE A 79 -16.06 7.85 -1.78
C ILE A 79 -16.63 6.98 -0.65
N SER A 80 -15.88 5.95 -0.22
CA SER A 80 -16.31 5.09 0.88
C SER A 80 -16.49 5.88 2.18
N ILE A 81 -15.54 6.76 2.51
CA ILE A 81 -15.65 7.60 3.71
C ILE A 81 -16.89 8.48 3.61
N LEU A 82 -17.11 9.15 2.49
CA LEU A 82 -18.26 10.04 2.30
C LEU A 82 -19.58 9.28 2.47
N GLY A 83 -19.74 8.16 1.76
CA GLY A 83 -20.96 7.35 1.83
C GLY A 83 -21.23 6.80 3.23
N PHE A 84 -20.23 6.16 3.86
CA PHE A 84 -20.40 5.60 5.21
C PHE A 84 -20.59 6.70 6.27
N SER A 85 -19.95 7.85 6.10
CA SER A 85 -20.12 8.99 7.01
C SER A 85 -21.53 9.58 6.95
N GLU A 86 -22.17 9.56 5.78
CA GLU A 86 -23.56 10.01 5.62
C GLU A 86 -24.57 8.99 6.19
N LEU A 87 -24.29 7.69 6.03
CA LEU A 87 -25.15 6.60 6.52
C LEU A 87 -25.11 6.42 8.04
N PHE A 88 -23.92 6.48 8.65
CA PHE A 88 -23.71 6.14 10.06
C PHE A 88 -23.09 7.28 10.88
N GLY A 89 -22.83 8.44 10.28
CA GLY A 89 -22.16 9.55 10.96
C GLY A 89 -20.69 9.25 11.27
N LEU A 90 -20.23 9.76 12.41
CA LEU A 90 -18.85 9.59 12.89
C LEU A 90 -18.35 8.13 12.90
N PRO A 91 -19.09 7.13 13.43
CA PRO A 91 -18.63 5.74 13.40
C PRO A 91 -18.52 5.16 11.99
N GLY A 92 -19.31 5.66 11.02
CA GLY A 92 -19.24 5.25 9.63
C GLY A 92 -17.89 5.54 8.98
N THR A 93 -17.31 6.70 9.29
CA THR A 93 -15.99 7.08 8.78
C THR A 93 -14.90 6.07 9.15
N PHE A 94 -14.96 5.49 10.35
CA PHE A 94 -13.99 4.47 10.78
C PHE A 94 -14.23 3.11 10.11
N LEU A 95 -15.49 2.74 9.87
CA LEU A 95 -15.83 1.51 9.15
C LEU A 95 -15.53 1.58 7.64
N ALA A 96 -15.50 2.79 7.07
CA ALA A 96 -15.31 2.98 5.63
C ALA A 96 -14.01 2.33 5.10
N VAL A 97 -12.90 2.50 5.82
CA VAL A 97 -11.58 1.98 5.41
C VAL A 97 -11.52 0.44 5.40
N PRO A 98 -11.87 -0.28 6.48
CA PRO A 98 -11.84 -1.74 6.47
C PRO A 98 -12.86 -2.34 5.49
N VAL A 99 -14.03 -1.72 5.32
CA VAL A 99 -15.02 -2.18 4.33
C VAL A 99 -14.50 -1.98 2.90
N ALA A 100 -13.91 -0.82 2.59
CA ALA A 100 -13.29 -0.58 1.28
C ALA A 100 -12.18 -1.59 0.97
N ALA A 101 -11.35 -1.92 1.96
CA ALA A 101 -10.34 -2.96 1.83
C ALA A 101 -10.96 -4.35 1.56
N MET A 102 -12.02 -4.70 2.29
CA MET A 102 -12.71 -5.99 2.14
C MET A 102 -13.35 -6.14 0.75
N ILE A 103 -14.03 -5.10 0.25
CA ILE A 103 -14.63 -5.08 -1.09
C ILE A 103 -13.56 -5.30 -2.17
N ARG A 104 -12.39 -4.68 -2.02
CA ARG A 104 -11.29 -4.82 -2.99
C ARG A 104 -10.71 -6.23 -3.00
N VAL A 105 -10.46 -6.82 -1.83
CA VAL A 105 -10.00 -8.21 -1.73
C VAL A 105 -11.03 -9.17 -2.34
N LEU A 106 -12.33 -8.93 -2.10
CA LEU A 106 -13.39 -9.73 -2.69
C LEU A 106 -13.38 -9.63 -4.22
N ARG A 107 -13.21 -8.42 -4.77
CA ARG A 107 -13.09 -8.21 -6.23
C ARG A 107 -11.89 -8.96 -6.82
N GLU A 108 -10.73 -8.92 -6.17
CA GLU A 108 -9.53 -9.61 -6.64
C GLU A 108 -9.67 -11.13 -6.61
N ASN A 109 -10.43 -11.67 -5.65
CA ASN A 109 -10.69 -13.09 -5.54
C ASN A 109 -11.79 -13.59 -6.51
N LEU A 110 -12.81 -12.77 -6.77
CA LEU A 110 -13.92 -13.11 -7.69
C LEU A 110 -13.58 -12.87 -9.16
N LEU A 111 -12.76 -11.86 -9.45
CA LEU A 111 -12.23 -11.58 -10.77
C LEU A 111 -10.71 -11.73 -10.71
N PRO A 112 -10.17 -12.96 -10.87
CA PRO A 112 -8.74 -13.17 -11.01
C PRO A 112 -8.27 -12.36 -12.21
N THR A 113 -7.73 -11.18 -11.96
CA THR A 113 -7.09 -10.41 -13.02
C THR A 113 -5.87 -11.23 -13.37
N ALA A 114 -5.86 -11.78 -14.60
CA ALA A 114 -4.83 -12.69 -15.07
C ALA A 114 -3.45 -12.17 -14.68
N PRO A 115 -2.53 -13.07 -14.23
CA PRO A 115 -1.27 -12.65 -13.64
C PRO A 115 -0.55 -11.70 -14.59
N ALA A 116 0.01 -10.63 -14.02
CA ALA A 116 1.01 -9.79 -14.65
C ALA A 116 2.24 -10.67 -14.97
N ARG A 117 2.13 -11.49 -16.01
CA ARG A 117 3.21 -12.31 -16.56
C ARG A 117 4.12 -11.39 -17.36
N ALA A 118 4.89 -10.56 -16.66
CA ALA A 118 5.99 -9.80 -17.25
C ALA A 118 7.07 -9.35 -16.23
N VAL A 119 7.09 -9.88 -15.00
CA VAL A 119 8.17 -9.57 -14.04
C VAL A 119 9.28 -10.64 -14.02
N THR A 120 9.10 -11.81 -14.67
CA THR A 120 10.12 -12.87 -14.70
C THR A 120 10.13 -13.68 -16.01
N ALA A 121 10.51 -13.04 -17.12
CA ALA A 121 11.02 -13.78 -18.27
C ALA A 121 12.27 -13.13 -18.86
N PRO A 122 13.44 -13.43 -18.28
CA PRO A 122 14.62 -13.69 -19.08
C PRO A 122 15.15 -15.08 -18.75
N ALA A 123 14.66 -16.13 -19.42
CA ALA A 123 15.32 -17.45 -19.46
C ALA A 123 14.72 -18.50 -20.45
N THR A 124 14.02 -18.15 -21.55
CA THR A 124 13.60 -19.18 -22.54
C THR A 124 13.49 -18.67 -23.99
N THR A 125 14.38 -17.80 -24.46
CA THR A 125 14.46 -17.50 -25.92
C THR A 125 15.86 -17.11 -26.37
N ALA A 126 16.82 -18.03 -26.23
CA ALA A 126 18.07 -18.00 -27.00
C ALA A 126 18.62 -19.42 -27.14
N ALA A 127 18.01 -20.18 -28.06
CA ALA A 127 18.46 -21.39 -28.76
C ALA A 127 17.21 -22.26 -28.95
N PRO A 128 16.72 -22.47 -30.20
CA PRO A 128 17.52 -22.92 -31.34
C PRO A 128 17.22 -22.13 -32.63
N LEU A 129 18.22 -21.42 -33.18
CA LEU A 129 18.19 -20.86 -34.54
C LEU A 129 19.45 -21.26 -35.33
N GLU A 130 19.85 -22.52 -35.25
CA GLU A 130 20.75 -23.13 -36.25
C GLU A 130 20.08 -24.36 -36.87
N GLU A 131 18.99 -24.12 -37.58
CA GLU A 131 18.75 -24.81 -38.84
C GLU A 131 18.15 -23.77 -39.80
N THR A 132 19.02 -23.05 -40.51
CA THR A 132 18.63 -22.43 -41.78
C THR A 132 19.31 -23.22 -42.89
N PRO A 133 18.59 -24.11 -43.60
CA PRO A 133 19.13 -24.73 -44.80
C PRO A 133 19.19 -23.65 -45.89
N SER A 134 20.37 -23.10 -46.14
CA SER A 134 20.61 -22.18 -47.26
C SER A 134 21.36 -22.90 -48.39
N PRO A 135 20.76 -23.02 -49.59
CA PRO A 135 21.34 -23.74 -50.70
C PRO A 135 22.27 -22.83 -51.50
N ARG A 136 23.59 -23.00 -51.35
CA ARG A 136 24.57 -22.47 -52.32
C ARG A 136 25.49 -23.54 -52.86
N ARG A 137 25.02 -24.08 -53.97
CA ARG A 137 25.74 -24.67 -55.09
C ARG A 137 27.13 -24.03 -55.30
N SER A 138 28.07 -24.92 -55.62
CA SER A 138 29.28 -24.69 -56.42
C SER A 138 30.42 -23.85 -55.82
N ARG A 139 31.56 -24.52 -55.55
CA ARG A 139 32.75 -24.43 -56.41
C ARG A 139 33.85 -25.40 -55.98
N ARG A 140 34.40 -26.10 -56.98
CA ARG A 140 35.72 -26.78 -57.05
C ARG A 140 35.79 -28.09 -56.25
N ALA A 141 35.79 -29.28 -56.86
CA ALA A 141 36.56 -29.80 -57.98
C ALA A 141 38.08 -29.72 -57.77
N GLY A 142 38.69 -30.90 -57.63
CA GLY A 142 40.04 -31.23 -58.11
C GLY A 142 41.18 -30.95 -57.16
N SER A 143 41.71 -32.00 -56.53
CA SER A 143 42.93 -32.71 -56.98
C SER A 143 43.39 -33.68 -55.90
#